data_AF-T1GN28-F1
#
_entry.id   AF-T1GN28-F1
#
_cell.length_a   1.000
_cell.length_b   1.000
_cell.length_c   1.000
_cell.angle_alpha   90.00
_cell.angle_beta   90.00
_cell.angle_gamma   90.00
#
_symmetry.space_group_name_H-M   'P 1'
#
loop_
_entity.id
_entity.type
_entity.pdbx_description
1 polymer ?
#
loop_
_entity_poly.entity_id
_entity_poly.type
_entity_poly.pdbx_seq_one_letter_code
_entity_poly.pdbx_strand_id
1 'polypeptide(L)'
;MLTRKLFSFTRNQSRSFFFKKKKQCECEKELDDCIKGVTSSDVPDIEVPYMRPVRFEAPKVRLGFLPDNWFTMLYDKTGVTGPYVLGAGILTYLFSKEIYVCDHEFYGGLSLLIAIIYVVKKLGPKLANYCDKEVDKIETAWKNEKKVLTDMLNKDIEMEKMSQFAAEGGLLMLDAKKETCNCNWKLNIEEGSTMLIKKSNIDWTI
;
A
#
# COMPACT_ATOMS: atom_id res chain seq x y z
N MET A 1 -10.79 -61.86 4.83
CA MET A 1 -10.90 -61.14 3.53
C MET A 1 -11.41 -59.70 3.66
N LEU A 2 -12.32 -59.40 4.59
CA LEU A 2 -12.89 -58.05 4.81
C LEU A 2 -11.85 -56.95 5.16
N THR A 3 -10.78 -57.29 5.88
CA THR A 3 -9.75 -56.33 6.31
C THR A 3 -8.87 -55.82 5.16
N ARG A 4 -8.65 -56.60 4.09
CA ARG A 4 -7.88 -56.15 2.93
C ARG A 4 -8.68 -55.20 2.03
N LYS A 5 -9.99 -55.42 1.86
CA LYS A 5 -10.87 -54.56 1.06
C LYS A 5 -11.09 -53.19 1.70
N LEU A 6 -11.29 -53.14 3.03
CA LEU A 6 -11.34 -51.88 3.77
C LEU A 6 -10.02 -51.09 3.68
N PHE A 7 -8.87 -51.77 3.76
CA PHE A 7 -7.55 -51.13 3.66
C PHE A 7 -7.19 -50.66 2.23
N SER A 8 -7.71 -51.28 1.17
CA SER A 8 -7.60 -50.75 -0.20
C SER A 8 -8.56 -49.58 -0.45
N PHE A 9 -9.73 -49.61 0.19
CA PHE A 9 -10.74 -48.56 0.07
C PHE A 9 -10.28 -47.25 0.72
N THR A 10 -9.77 -47.32 1.95
CA THR A 10 -9.19 -46.16 2.65
C THR A 10 -7.98 -45.58 1.90
N ARG A 11 -7.16 -46.43 1.25
CA ARG A 11 -6.01 -45.97 0.46
C ARG A 11 -6.41 -45.29 -0.84
N ASN A 12 -7.50 -45.74 -1.49
CA ASN A 12 -8.01 -45.11 -2.70
C ASN A 12 -8.75 -43.80 -2.39
N GLN A 13 -9.50 -43.76 -1.28
CA GLN A 13 -10.13 -42.55 -0.77
C GLN A 13 -9.09 -41.51 -0.30
N SER A 14 -8.02 -41.92 0.38
CA SER A 14 -6.91 -41.03 0.72
C SER A 14 -6.15 -40.54 -0.51
N ARG A 15 -5.99 -41.37 -1.56
CA ARG A 15 -5.36 -40.93 -2.82
C ARG A 15 -6.23 -39.95 -3.59
N SER A 16 -7.54 -40.17 -3.68
CA SER A 16 -8.45 -39.21 -4.34
C SER A 16 -8.51 -37.90 -3.56
N PHE A 17 -8.55 -37.94 -2.22
CA PHE A 17 -8.45 -36.75 -1.37
C PHE A 17 -7.13 -36.02 -1.57
N PHE A 18 -6.01 -36.73 -1.63
CA PHE A 18 -4.67 -36.15 -1.80
C PHE A 18 -4.48 -35.54 -3.21
N PHE A 19 -5.02 -36.19 -4.25
CA PHE A 19 -4.99 -35.68 -5.62
C PHE A 19 -5.88 -34.43 -5.77
N LYS A 20 -7.01 -34.39 -5.07
CA LYS A 20 -7.92 -33.25 -5.05
C LYS A 20 -7.38 -32.09 -4.22
N LYS A 21 -6.73 -32.38 -3.10
CA LYS A 21 -5.94 -31.40 -2.33
C LYS A 21 -4.80 -30.82 -3.16
N LYS A 22 -4.16 -31.63 -4.01
CA LYS A 22 -3.15 -31.17 -4.97
C LYS A 22 -3.75 -30.19 -5.99
N LYS A 23 -4.89 -30.52 -6.59
CA LYS A 23 -5.60 -29.62 -7.52
C LYS A 23 -6.10 -28.33 -6.86
N GLN A 24 -6.56 -28.39 -5.61
CA GLN A 24 -6.97 -27.21 -4.85
C GLN A 24 -5.78 -26.27 -4.59
N CYS A 25 -4.63 -26.83 -4.19
CA CYS A 25 -3.37 -26.08 -4.10
C CYS A 25 -2.80 -25.62 -5.46
N GLU A 26 -3.36 -26.07 -6.59
CA GLU A 26 -2.95 -25.67 -7.94
C GLU A 26 -3.83 -24.51 -8.43
N CYS A 27 -5.13 -24.57 -8.17
CA CYS A 27 -6.09 -23.46 -8.41
C CYS A 27 -5.77 -22.24 -7.53
N GLU A 28 -5.44 -22.45 -6.25
CA GLU A 28 -5.04 -21.37 -5.33
C GLU A 28 -3.70 -20.75 -5.75
N LYS A 29 -2.76 -21.54 -6.30
CA LYS A 29 -1.52 -21.03 -6.89
C LYS A 29 -1.74 -20.29 -8.20
N GLU A 30 -2.63 -20.77 -9.07
CA GLU A 30 -2.96 -20.14 -10.35
C GLU A 30 -3.71 -18.81 -10.14
N LEU A 31 -4.52 -18.71 -9.07
CA LEU A 31 -5.16 -17.47 -8.64
C LEU A 31 -4.19 -16.53 -7.93
N ASP A 32 -3.32 -17.03 -7.05
CA ASP A 32 -2.25 -16.24 -6.45
C ASP A 32 -1.22 -15.78 -7.50
N ASP A 33 -1.01 -16.52 -8.57
CA ASP A 33 -0.15 -16.14 -9.69
C ASP A 33 -0.87 -15.17 -10.65
N CYS A 34 -2.20 -15.25 -10.81
CA CYS A 34 -3.01 -14.20 -11.44
C CYS A 34 -3.01 -12.89 -10.62
N ILE A 35 -3.07 -12.98 -9.29
CA ILE A 35 -3.01 -11.81 -8.38
C ILE A 35 -1.58 -11.25 -8.34
N LYS A 36 -0.53 -12.09 -8.33
CA LYS A 36 0.87 -11.65 -8.47
C LYS A 36 1.19 -11.14 -9.89
N GLY A 37 0.45 -11.59 -10.91
CA GLY A 37 0.49 -11.04 -12.28
C GLY A 37 -0.38 -9.78 -12.45
N VAL A 38 -1.03 -9.34 -11.37
CA VAL A 38 -1.46 -7.95 -11.18
C VAL A 38 -0.51 -7.38 -10.13
N THR A 39 0.78 -7.38 -10.45
CA THR A 39 1.62 -6.37 -9.83
C THR A 39 1.18 -5.02 -10.38
N SER A 40 1.37 -3.94 -9.61
CA SER A 40 1.19 -2.58 -10.10
C SER A 40 2.03 -2.24 -11.36
N SER A 41 2.84 -3.18 -11.84
CA SER A 41 3.70 -3.15 -13.03
C SER A 41 3.08 -3.77 -14.29
N ASP A 42 1.92 -4.44 -14.23
CA ASP A 42 1.26 -5.06 -15.41
C ASP A 42 0.18 -4.16 -16.04
N VAL A 43 -0.16 -3.06 -15.38
CA VAL A 43 -0.67 -1.87 -16.08
C VAL A 43 0.53 -1.41 -16.91
N PRO A 44 0.43 -1.19 -18.24
CA PRO A 44 1.50 -0.47 -18.93
C PRO A 44 1.79 0.74 -18.07
N ASP A 45 3.05 1.07 -17.79
CA ASP A 45 3.40 2.35 -17.20
C ASP A 45 2.79 3.39 -18.15
N ILE A 46 1.52 3.75 -17.89
CA ILE A 46 0.97 5.03 -18.21
C ILE A 46 1.96 5.88 -17.44
N GLU A 47 2.97 6.41 -18.13
CA GLU A 47 3.80 7.49 -17.64
C GLU A 47 2.78 8.47 -17.11
N VAL A 48 2.47 8.40 -15.82
CA VAL A 48 1.47 9.25 -15.21
C VAL A 48 2.12 10.61 -15.30
N PRO A 49 1.69 11.49 -16.21
CA PRO A 49 2.45 12.73 -16.49
C PRO A 49 2.28 13.74 -15.35
N TYR A 50 1.78 13.30 -14.19
CA TYR A 50 1.41 14.09 -13.04
C TYR A 50 1.92 13.45 -11.74
N MET A 51 3.23 13.16 -11.64
CA MET A 51 3.80 13.23 -10.29
C MET A 51 3.55 14.65 -9.79
N ARG A 52 2.69 14.81 -8.77
CA ARG A 52 2.46 16.11 -8.13
C ARG A 52 3.86 16.64 -7.78
N PRO A 53 4.29 17.81 -8.29
CA PRO A 53 5.58 18.35 -7.92
C PRO A 53 5.65 18.41 -6.39
N VAL A 54 6.71 17.81 -5.84
CA VAL A 54 6.94 17.79 -4.39
C VAL A 54 6.90 19.24 -3.90
N ARG A 55 6.27 19.47 -2.75
CA ARG A 55 6.10 20.81 -2.17
C ARG A 55 7.44 21.55 -2.25
N PHE A 56 7.42 22.72 -2.89
CA PHE A 56 8.62 23.55 -3.01
C PHE A 56 9.03 24.05 -1.61
N GLU A 57 10.14 23.50 -1.10
CA GLU A 57 10.81 24.01 0.10
C GLU A 57 11.39 25.39 -0.24
N ALA A 58 10.95 26.44 0.46
CA ALA A 58 11.46 27.78 0.20
C ALA A 58 12.98 27.83 0.43
N PRO A 59 13.76 28.46 -0.48
CA PRO A 59 15.20 28.54 -0.32
C PRO A 59 15.54 29.30 0.96
N LYS A 60 16.64 28.90 1.61
CA LYS A 60 17.08 29.50 2.88
C LYS A 60 17.34 31.00 2.69
N VAL A 61 16.86 31.81 3.63
CA VAL A 61 17.06 33.27 3.67
C VAL A 61 17.74 33.62 4.99
N ARG A 62 18.89 34.32 4.95
CA ARG A 62 19.69 34.57 6.17
C ARG A 62 19.31 35.84 6.92
N LEU A 63 18.97 36.92 6.20
CA LEU A 63 18.66 38.24 6.76
C LEU A 63 17.18 38.63 6.59
N GLY A 64 16.32 37.67 6.28
CA GLY A 64 14.90 37.90 5.98
C GLY A 64 14.62 38.45 4.58
N PHE A 65 15.55 39.23 3.99
CA PHE A 65 15.40 39.80 2.64
C PHE A 65 16.46 39.35 1.62
N LEU A 66 17.63 38.86 2.05
CA LEU A 66 18.65 38.32 1.13
C LEU A 66 18.57 36.79 1.01
N PRO A 67 18.44 36.25 -0.22
CA PRO A 67 18.49 34.81 -0.46
C PRO A 67 19.90 34.26 -0.30
N ASP A 68 20.03 32.99 0.11
CA ASP A 68 21.33 32.32 0.27
C ASP A 68 22.14 32.28 -1.04
N ASN A 69 21.48 32.28 -2.20
CA ASN A 69 22.15 32.30 -3.51
C ASN A 69 23.17 33.45 -3.66
N TRP A 70 22.87 34.65 -3.15
CA TRP A 70 23.81 35.77 -3.20
C TRP A 70 25.03 35.54 -2.32
N PHE A 71 24.84 34.88 -1.17
CA PHE A 71 25.95 34.50 -0.31
C PHE A 71 26.78 33.42 -0.98
N THR A 72 26.17 32.38 -1.57
CA THR A 72 26.85 31.29 -2.31
C THR A 72 27.76 31.83 -3.41
N MET A 73 27.30 32.80 -4.21
CA MET A 73 28.12 33.40 -5.27
C MET A 73 29.36 34.14 -4.72
N LEU A 74 29.27 34.73 -3.54
CA LEU A 74 30.35 35.53 -2.94
C LEU A 74 31.28 34.70 -2.04
N TYR A 75 30.82 33.54 -1.58
CA TYR A 75 31.61 32.60 -0.76
C TYR A 75 32.89 32.15 -1.47
N ASP A 76 32.80 31.82 -2.77
CA ASP A 76 33.94 31.30 -3.56
C ASP A 76 35.12 32.28 -3.67
N LYS A 77 34.89 33.58 -3.44
CA LYS A 77 35.89 34.64 -3.61
C LYS A 77 36.32 35.31 -2.31
N THR A 78 35.37 35.51 -1.40
CA THR A 78 35.56 36.40 -0.24
C THR A 78 35.24 35.72 1.09
N GLY A 79 34.90 34.43 1.06
CA GLY A 79 34.58 33.65 2.25
C GLY A 79 33.31 34.13 2.96
N VAL A 80 33.16 33.72 4.22
CA VAL A 80 31.94 33.97 5.02
C VAL A 80 31.71 35.44 5.32
N THR A 81 32.77 36.21 5.48
CA THR A 81 32.71 37.62 5.88
C THR A 81 32.44 38.57 4.71
N GLY A 82 32.77 38.17 3.48
CA GLY A 82 32.65 39.00 2.29
C GLY A 82 31.28 39.64 2.09
N PRO A 83 30.18 38.88 2.07
CA PRO A 83 28.83 39.42 1.89
C PRO A 83 28.44 40.42 2.99
N TYR A 84 28.87 40.20 4.23
CA TYR A 84 28.56 41.08 5.36
C TYR A 84 29.35 42.38 5.29
N VAL A 85 30.63 42.32 4.94
CA VAL A 85 31.48 43.51 4.75
C VAL A 85 31.03 44.30 3.52
N LEU A 86 30.57 43.62 2.45
CA LEU A 86 29.99 44.28 1.28
C LEU A 86 28.66 44.97 1.62
N GLY A 87 27.78 44.33 2.40
CA GLY A 87 26.54 44.95 2.86
C GLY A 87 26.78 46.18 3.75
N ALA A 88 27.72 46.07 4.70
CA ALA A 88 28.12 47.19 5.55
C ALA A 88 28.80 48.30 4.74
N GLY A 89 29.65 47.94 3.79
CA GLY A 89 30.35 48.89 2.91
C GLY A 89 29.40 49.66 2.01
N ILE A 90 28.38 49.00 1.45
CA ILE A 90 27.30 49.66 0.70
C ILE A 90 26.56 50.63 1.64
N LEU A 91 26.13 50.18 2.81
CA LEU A 91 25.40 51.03 3.76
C LEU A 91 26.22 52.28 4.17
N THR A 92 27.50 52.12 4.53
CA THR A 92 28.40 53.23 4.86
C THR A 92 28.66 54.14 3.66
N TYR A 93 28.75 53.60 2.45
CA TYR A 93 28.89 54.41 1.24
C TYR A 93 27.66 55.28 0.98
N LEU A 94 26.44 54.74 1.17
CA LEU A 94 25.21 55.51 1.01
C LEU A 94 25.11 56.66 2.03
N PHE A 95 25.56 56.43 3.28
CA PHE A 95 25.65 57.49 4.29
C PHE A 95 26.73 58.52 3.94
N SER A 96 27.90 58.09 3.47
CA SER A 96 29.00 59.00 3.09
C SER A 96 28.69 59.85 1.86
N LYS A 97 27.78 59.40 0.98
CA LYS A 97 27.32 60.13 -0.21
C LYS A 97 26.06 60.95 0.04
N GLU A 98 25.58 61.02 1.28
CA GLU A 98 24.36 61.74 1.68
C GLU A 98 23.12 61.34 0.86
N ILE A 99 23.12 60.13 0.27
CA ILE A 99 21.94 59.59 -0.43
C ILE A 99 20.86 59.22 0.60
N TYR A 100 21.31 58.79 1.80
CA TYR A 100 20.47 58.77 2.99
C TYR A 100 20.70 60.03 3.82
N VAL A 101 19.78 60.99 3.70
CA VAL A 101 19.74 62.18 4.55
C VAL A 101 19.04 61.84 5.86
N CYS A 102 19.73 62.05 6.99
CA CYS A 102 19.19 61.82 8.33
C CYS A 102 18.26 62.96 8.78
N ASP A 103 17.15 63.14 8.08
CA ASP A 103 16.08 64.05 8.48
C ASP A 103 15.11 63.41 9.50
N HIS A 104 14.18 64.20 10.04
CA HIS A 104 13.16 63.73 10.99
C HIS A 104 12.37 62.50 10.48
N GLU A 105 12.13 62.41 9.17
CA GLU A 105 11.41 61.29 8.55
C GLU A 105 12.20 59.97 8.56
N PHE A 106 13.54 60.02 8.56
CA PHE A 106 14.39 58.83 8.58
C PHE A 106 14.23 58.03 9.89
N TYR A 107 14.12 58.74 11.01
CA TYR A 107 13.88 58.12 12.32
C TYR A 107 12.50 57.43 12.38
N GLY A 108 11.50 58.00 11.70
CA GLY A 108 10.20 57.38 11.51
C GLY A 108 10.31 56.03 10.78
N GLY A 109 10.99 56.01 9.64
CA GLY A 109 11.22 54.79 8.86
C GLY A 109 12.00 53.71 9.63
N LEU A 110 13.03 54.10 10.39
CA LEU A 110 13.80 53.18 11.23
C LEU A 110 12.95 52.54 12.34
N SER A 111 12.12 53.34 13.01
CA SER A 111 11.23 52.86 14.07
C SER A 111 10.18 51.86 13.53
N LEU A 112 9.66 52.11 12.33
CA LEU A 112 8.70 51.23 11.65
C LEU A 112 9.37 49.92 11.21
N LEU A 113 10.61 49.97 10.70
CA LEU A 113 11.38 48.78 10.35
C LEU A 113 11.63 47.87 11.57
N ILE A 114 11.98 48.45 12.72
CA ILE A 114 12.16 47.71 13.97
C ILE A 114 10.85 47.07 14.43
N ALA A 115 9.73 47.80 14.32
CA ALA A 115 8.40 47.29 14.65
C ALA A 115 8.02 46.09 13.76
N ILE A 116 8.25 46.16 12.45
CA ILE A 116 7.99 45.06 11.52
C ILE A 116 8.81 43.81 11.88
N ILE A 117 10.10 43.97 12.17
CA ILE A 117 10.96 42.83 12.56
C ILE A 117 10.44 42.18 13.84
N TYR A 118 9.98 42.99 14.81
CA TYR A 118 9.40 42.48 16.05
C TYR A 118 8.11 41.69 15.80
N VAL A 119 7.21 42.21 14.97
CA VAL A 119 5.95 41.56 14.60
C VAL A 119 6.21 40.24 13.88
N VAL A 120 7.11 40.21 12.89
CA VAL A 120 7.45 38.99 12.14
C VAL A 120 8.04 37.93 13.07
N LYS A 121 8.92 38.30 14.01
CA LYS A 121 9.51 37.33 14.96
C LYS A 121 8.50 36.77 15.96
N LYS A 122 7.50 37.55 16.39
CA LYS A 122 6.50 37.12 17.37
C LYS A 122 5.31 36.40 16.74
N LEU A 123 4.85 36.84 15.58
CA LEU A 123 3.70 36.24 14.88
C LEU A 123 4.09 35.13 13.91
N GLY A 124 5.33 35.14 13.40
CA GLY A 124 5.86 34.10 12.51
C GLY A 124 5.59 32.67 12.95
N PRO A 125 5.98 32.25 14.18
CA PRO A 125 5.77 30.86 14.60
C PRO A 125 4.28 30.53 14.82
N LYS A 126 3.47 31.49 15.24
CA LYS A 126 2.03 31.26 15.45
C LYS A 126 1.29 31.08 14.13
N LEU A 127 1.64 31.91 13.14
CA LEU A 127 1.04 31.86 11.82
C LEU A 127 1.49 30.61 11.03
N ALA A 128 2.78 30.28 11.08
CA ALA A 128 3.30 29.06 10.46
C ALA A 128 2.59 27.81 11.00
N ASN A 129 2.52 27.67 12.33
CA ASN A 129 1.81 26.56 12.97
C ASN A 129 0.31 26.50 12.64
N TYR A 130 -0.32 27.65 12.36
CA TYR A 130 -1.72 27.68 11.96
C TYR A 130 -1.89 27.16 10.52
N CYS A 131 -1.07 27.67 9.59
CA CYS A 131 -1.09 27.23 8.19
C CYS A 131 -0.70 25.75 8.04
N ASP A 132 0.32 25.27 8.77
CA ASP A 132 0.74 23.88 8.70
C ASP A 132 -0.37 22.93 9.18
N LYS A 133 -1.10 23.29 10.25
CA LYS A 133 -2.25 22.51 10.73
C LYS A 133 -3.38 22.38 9.71
N GLU A 134 -3.64 23.41 8.92
CA GLU A 134 -4.68 23.34 7.88
C GLU A 134 -4.25 22.42 6.74
N VAL A 135 -2.98 22.50 6.33
CA VAL A 135 -2.42 21.61 5.31
C VAL A 135 -2.41 20.16 5.80
N ASP A 136 -1.97 19.92 7.04
CA ASP A 136 -1.93 18.58 7.63
C ASP A 136 -3.32 17.93 7.72
N LYS A 137 -4.37 18.71 8.03
CA LYS A 137 -5.75 18.21 8.04
C LYS A 137 -6.20 17.72 6.68
N ILE A 138 -5.86 18.46 5.62
CA ILE A 138 -6.22 18.08 4.24
C ILE A 138 -5.43 16.84 3.82
N GLU A 139 -4.13 16.79 4.12
CA GLU A 139 -3.27 15.65 3.77
C GLU A 139 -3.68 14.38 4.52
N THR A 140 -4.01 14.50 5.81
CA THR A 140 -4.50 13.36 6.61
C THR A 140 -5.86 12.88 6.13
N ALA A 141 -6.78 13.78 5.74
CA ALA A 141 -8.07 13.39 5.15
C ALA A 141 -7.87 12.54 3.88
N TRP A 142 -7.06 13.01 2.92
CA TRP A 142 -6.77 12.25 1.69
C TRP A 142 -6.06 10.92 1.96
N LYS A 143 -5.10 10.89 2.90
CA LYS A 143 -4.42 9.63 3.29
C LYS A 143 -5.40 8.64 3.91
N ASN A 144 -6.33 9.12 4.74
CA ASN A 144 -7.34 8.27 5.36
C ASN A 144 -8.31 7.70 4.32
N GLU A 145 -8.81 8.52 3.39
CA GLU A 145 -9.67 8.07 2.30
C GLU A 145 -9.00 6.98 1.46
N LYS A 146 -7.72 7.15 1.11
CA LYS A 146 -6.96 6.15 0.36
C LYS A 146 -6.78 4.84 1.13
N LYS A 147 -6.51 4.92 2.43
CA LYS A 147 -6.42 3.73 3.30
C LYS A 147 -7.76 3.01 3.38
N VAL A 148 -8.84 3.73 3.65
CA VAL A 148 -10.20 3.16 3.71
C VAL A 148 -10.55 2.46 2.41
N LEU A 149 -10.27 3.07 1.26
CA LEU A 149 -10.53 2.46 -0.05
C LEU A 149 -9.70 1.20 -0.27
N THR A 150 -8.43 1.21 0.14
CA THR A 150 -7.54 0.04 0.07
C THR A 150 -8.04 -1.10 0.96
N ASP A 151 -8.47 -0.77 2.18
CA ASP A 151 -9.01 -1.74 3.14
C ASP A 151 -10.35 -2.32 2.66
N MET A 152 -11.20 -1.52 2.01
CA MET A 152 -12.43 -2.00 1.39
C MET A 152 -12.12 -2.98 0.26
N LEU A 153 -11.20 -2.63 -0.64
CA LEU A 153 -10.84 -3.50 -1.76
C LEU A 153 -10.21 -4.82 -1.28
N ASN A 154 -9.37 -4.79 -0.24
CA ASN A 154 -8.82 -6.01 0.37
C ASN A 154 -9.91 -6.90 0.97
N LYS A 155 -10.91 -6.32 1.63
CA LYS A 155 -12.06 -7.08 2.17
C LYS A 155 -12.88 -7.72 1.06
N ASP A 156 -13.12 -7.00 -0.03
CA ASP A 156 -13.85 -7.55 -1.18
C ASP A 156 -13.10 -8.74 -1.80
N ILE A 157 -11.77 -8.65 -1.92
CA ILE A 157 -10.91 -9.76 -2.38
C ILE A 157 -11.01 -10.96 -1.43
N GLU A 158 -10.99 -10.74 -0.11
CA GLU A 158 -11.15 -11.81 0.88
C GLU A 158 -12.54 -12.48 0.77
N MET A 159 -13.60 -11.71 0.61
CA MET A 159 -14.96 -12.23 0.42
C MET A 159 -15.10 -13.03 -0.87
N GLU A 160 -14.51 -12.56 -1.97
CA GLU A 160 -14.48 -13.29 -3.23
C GLU A 160 -13.74 -14.64 -3.08
N LYS A 161 -12.55 -14.65 -2.44
CA LYS A 161 -11.82 -15.89 -2.16
C LYS A 161 -12.65 -16.87 -1.32
N MET A 162 -13.38 -16.38 -0.31
CA MET A 162 -14.27 -17.22 0.50
C MET A 162 -15.44 -17.79 -0.31
N SER A 163 -15.99 -17.02 -1.24
CA SER A 163 -17.07 -17.48 -2.13
C SER A 163 -16.59 -18.57 -3.10
N GLN A 164 -15.38 -18.43 -3.64
CA GLN A 164 -14.75 -19.43 -4.51
C GLN A 164 -14.49 -20.73 -3.73
N PHE A 165 -13.96 -20.62 -2.51
CA PHE A 165 -13.76 -21.76 -1.63
C PHE A 165 -15.08 -22.51 -1.31
N ALA A 166 -16.17 -21.77 -1.08
CA ALA A 166 -17.49 -22.38 -0.85
C ALA A 166 -18.02 -23.11 -2.09
N ALA A 167 -17.86 -22.53 -3.29
CA ALA A 167 -18.26 -23.15 -4.55
C ALA A 167 -17.47 -24.45 -4.82
N GLU A 168 -16.15 -24.42 -4.61
CA GLU A 168 -15.30 -25.60 -4.69
C GLU A 168 -15.72 -26.66 -3.67
N GLY A 169 -16.00 -26.26 -2.42
CA GLY A 169 -16.52 -27.14 -1.37
C GLY A 169 -17.81 -27.86 -1.78
N GLY A 170 -18.71 -27.18 -2.48
CA GLY A 170 -19.93 -27.77 -3.05
C GLY A 170 -19.63 -28.88 -4.07
N LEU A 171 -18.70 -28.64 -4.99
CA LEU A 171 -18.25 -29.66 -5.97
C LEU A 171 -17.60 -30.86 -5.27
N LEU A 172 -16.81 -30.63 -4.22
CA LEU A 172 -16.22 -31.69 -3.41
C LEU A 172 -17.29 -32.61 -2.80
N MET A 173 -18.39 -32.04 -2.28
CA MET A 173 -19.49 -32.83 -1.71
C MET A 173 -20.24 -33.66 -2.75
N LEU A 174 -20.45 -33.12 -3.95
CA LEU A 174 -21.11 -33.86 -5.04
C LEU A 174 -20.29 -35.07 -5.48
N ASP A 175 -18.98 -34.91 -5.63
CA ASP A 175 -18.09 -36.02 -5.95
C ASP A 175 -18.04 -37.06 -4.84
N ALA A 176 -18.03 -36.64 -3.56
CA ALA A 176 -18.12 -37.57 -2.44
C ALA A 176 -19.43 -38.39 -2.45
N LYS A 177 -20.56 -37.77 -2.79
CA LYS A 177 -21.84 -38.47 -2.97
C LYS A 177 -21.80 -39.44 -4.15
N LYS A 178 -21.20 -39.05 -5.28
CA LYS A 178 -21.04 -39.90 -6.46
C LYS A 178 -20.23 -41.15 -6.14
N GLU A 179 -19.11 -40.99 -5.43
CA GLU A 179 -18.29 -42.13 -4.98
C GLU A 179 -19.04 -43.02 -4.00
N THR A 180 -19.80 -42.44 -3.06
CA THR A 180 -20.62 -43.20 -2.12
C THR A 180 -21.66 -44.08 -2.85
N CYS A 181 -22.37 -43.51 -3.83
CA CYS A 181 -23.34 -44.23 -4.65
C CYS A 181 -22.68 -45.36 -5.46
N ASN A 182 -21.52 -45.07 -6.07
CA ASN A 182 -20.75 -46.05 -6.83
C ASN A 182 -20.29 -47.24 -5.95
N CYS A 183 -19.85 -46.96 -4.72
CA CYS A 183 -19.47 -48.01 -3.77
C CYS A 183 -20.65 -48.86 -3.32
N ASN A 184 -21.80 -48.24 -3.06
CA ASN A 184 -23.01 -48.95 -2.69
C ASN A 184 -23.49 -49.88 -3.82
N TRP A 185 -23.49 -49.40 -5.07
CA TRP A 185 -23.81 -50.23 -6.24
C TRP A 185 -22.89 -51.45 -6.37
N LYS A 186 -21.58 -51.27 -6.16
CA LYS A 186 -20.62 -52.40 -6.20
C LYS A 186 -20.89 -53.42 -5.10
N LEU A 187 -21.18 -52.98 -3.88
CA LEU A 187 -21.52 -53.88 -2.77
C LEU A 187 -22.77 -54.72 -3.08
N ASN A 188 -23.82 -54.11 -3.62
CA ASN A 188 -25.05 -54.82 -3.97
C ASN A 188 -24.81 -55.91 -5.03
N ILE A 189 -23.97 -55.64 -6.03
CA ILE A 189 -23.58 -56.65 -7.04
C ILE A 189 -22.79 -57.81 -6.41
N GLU A 190 -21.85 -57.51 -5.51
CA GLU A 190 -21.10 -58.54 -4.77
C GLU A 190 -22.01 -59.38 -3.86
N GLU A 191 -22.95 -58.75 -3.16
CA GLU A 191 -23.95 -59.45 -2.33
C GLU A 191 -24.86 -60.34 -3.17
N GLY A 192 -25.39 -59.83 -4.29
CA GLY A 192 -26.20 -60.61 -5.22
C GLY A 192 -25.46 -61.84 -5.75
N SER A 193 -24.20 -61.69 -6.17
CA SER A 193 -23.39 -62.82 -6.67
C SER A 193 -23.04 -63.83 -5.57
N THR A 194 -22.76 -63.39 -4.33
CA THR A 194 -22.55 -64.32 -3.20
C THR A 194 -23.82 -65.07 -2.80
N MET A 195 -25.01 -64.46 -2.92
CA MET A 195 -26.29 -65.14 -2.70
C MET A 195 -26.56 -66.22 -3.74
N LEU A 196 -26.27 -65.95 -5.02
CA LEU A 196 -26.40 -66.96 -6.07
C LEU A 196 -25.44 -68.14 -5.87
N ILE A 197 -24.18 -67.88 -5.49
CA ILE A 197 -23.21 -68.93 -5.17
C ILE A 197 -23.68 -69.77 -3.96
N LYS A 198 -24.21 -69.13 -2.92
CA LYS A 198 -24.78 -69.85 -1.78
C LYS A 198 -25.98 -70.70 -2.19
N LYS A 199 -26.87 -70.18 -3.04
CA LYS A 199 -28.04 -70.90 -3.54
C LYS A 199 -27.65 -72.11 -4.38
N SER A 200 -26.71 -71.95 -5.32
CA SER A 200 -26.19 -73.09 -6.08
C SER A 200 -25.53 -74.13 -5.16
N ASN A 201 -24.77 -73.71 -4.14
CA ASN A 201 -24.13 -74.65 -3.21
C ASN A 201 -25.15 -75.43 -2.35
N ILE A 202 -26.32 -74.84 -2.06
CA ILE A 202 -27.42 -75.50 -1.34
C ILE A 202 -28.16 -76.48 -2.26
N ASP A 203 -28.39 -76.13 -3.53
CA ASP A 203 -29.07 -76.99 -4.52
C ASP A 203 -28.25 -78.25 -4.90
N TRP A 204 -26.94 -78.29 -4.68
CA TRP A 204 -26.08 -79.48 -4.86
C TRP A 204 -25.86 -80.32 -3.58
N THR A 205 -26.38 -79.88 -2.42
CA THR A 205 -26.15 -80.55 -1.11
C THR A 205 -27.44 -81.20 -0.54
N ILE A 206 -28.54 -81.20 -1.30
CA ILE A 206 -29.80 -81.92 -1.03
C ILE A 206 -29.93 -83.05 -2.06
#